data_AF-A0A819NC17-F1
#
_entry.id   AF-A0A819NC17-F1
#
_cell.length_a   1.000
_cell.length_b   1.000
_cell.length_c   1.000
_cell.angle_alpha   90.00
_cell.angle_beta   90.00
_cell.angle_gamma   90.00
#
_symmetry.space_group_name_H-M   'P 1'
#
loop_
_entity.id
_entity.type
_entity.pdbx_description
1 polymer ?
#
loop_
_entity_poly.entity_id
_entity_poly.type
_entity_poly.pdbx_seq_one_letter_code
_entity_poly.pdbx_strand_id
1 'polypeptide(L)'
;DVLSLSLGGIRGQVDKHRTLFLTGHGQTKIHIDQVKGLESSIFIELEVILQDNQTAEQGQLIAKDLCQQIGIQENNLIKSAYIDLLLEKNSTMN
;
A
#
# COMPACT_ATOMS: atom_id res chain seq x y z
N ASP A 1 15.92 21.46 -2.58
CA ASP A 1 14.99 21.34 -1.44
C ASP A 1 15.67 20.80 -0.20
N VAL A 2 15.55 21.53 0.91
CA VAL A 2 16.20 21.25 2.21
C VAL A 2 15.72 19.95 2.85
N LEU A 3 14.55 19.45 2.45
CA LEU A 3 13.95 18.19 2.94
C LEU A 3 14.65 16.92 2.41
N SER A 4 15.37 16.98 1.28
CA SER A 4 16.09 15.81 0.73
C SER A 4 17.38 15.47 1.46
N LEU A 5 17.96 16.43 2.20
CA LEU A 5 19.27 16.25 2.84
C LEU A 5 19.16 15.62 4.24
N SER A 6 18.03 15.75 4.92
CA SER A 6 17.82 15.24 6.27
C SER A 6 17.48 13.74 6.37
N LEU A 7 17.22 13.07 5.24
CA LEU A 7 16.82 11.64 5.19
C LEU A 7 17.83 10.71 4.49
N GLY A 8 19.03 11.19 4.14
CA GLY A 8 20.06 10.36 3.48
C GLY A 8 20.00 10.37 1.94
N GLY A 9 19.57 11.47 1.33
CA GLY A 9 19.51 11.65 -0.12
C GLY A 9 18.26 11.02 -0.77
N ILE A 10 18.07 11.29 -2.06
CA ILE A 10 16.99 10.68 -2.85
C ILE A 10 17.39 9.24 -3.17
N ARG A 11 16.77 8.25 -2.51
CA ARG A 11 16.99 6.82 -2.78
C ARG A 11 16.36 6.33 -4.09
N GLY A 12 15.35 7.05 -4.59
CA GLY A 12 14.67 6.77 -5.85
C GLY A 12 13.38 7.59 -5.96
N GLN A 13 12.77 7.58 -7.15
CA GLN A 13 11.49 8.22 -7.44
C GLN A 13 10.45 7.15 -7.79
N VAL A 14 9.24 7.29 -7.25
CA VAL A 14 8.11 6.38 -7.53
C VAL A 14 7.01 7.16 -8.22
N ASP A 15 6.81 6.92 -9.50
CA ASP A 15 5.67 7.44 -10.24
C ASP A 15 4.50 6.46 -10.11
N LYS A 16 3.42 6.89 -9.46
CA LYS A 16 2.21 6.05 -9.27
C LYS A 16 0.91 6.80 -9.56
N HIS A 17 -0.06 6.07 -10.08
CA HIS A 17 -1.44 6.52 -10.23
C HIS A 17 -2.31 5.84 -9.17
N ARG A 18 -3.00 6.62 -8.34
CA ARG A 18 -3.82 6.10 -7.23
C ARG A 18 -5.31 6.33 -7.51
N THR A 19 -6.07 5.25 -7.46
CA THR A 19 -7.53 5.30 -7.40
C THR A 19 -7.98 5.00 -5.97
N LEU A 20 -8.68 5.95 -5.35
CA LEU A 20 -9.22 5.79 -3.99
C LEU A 20 -10.70 5.41 -4.06
N PHE A 21 -11.07 4.32 -3.39
CA PHE A 21 -12.45 3.98 -3.08
C PHE A 21 -12.70 4.13 -1.59
N LEU A 22 -13.88 4.64 -1.24
CA LEU A 22 -14.34 4.79 0.13
C LEU A 22 -15.54 3.88 0.34
N THR A 23 -15.51 3.07 1.40
CA THR A 23 -16.61 2.20 1.80
C THR A 23 -16.90 2.36 3.30
N GLY A 24 -18.05 1.85 3.75
CA GLY A 24 -18.47 1.93 5.15
C GLY A 24 -18.54 3.37 5.66
N HIS A 25 -19.18 4.27 4.90
CA HIS A 25 -19.26 5.71 5.21
C HIS A 25 -17.90 6.41 5.39
N GLY A 26 -16.84 5.90 4.75
CA GLY A 26 -15.49 6.46 4.84
C GLY A 26 -14.63 5.84 5.95
N GLN A 27 -15.14 4.81 6.64
CA GLN A 27 -14.37 4.03 7.60
C GLN A 27 -13.20 3.30 6.92
N THR A 28 -13.42 2.80 5.70
CA THR A 28 -12.39 2.05 4.98
C THR A 28 -12.03 2.77 3.69
N LYS A 29 -10.73 2.95 3.49
CA LYS A 29 -10.13 3.42 2.25
C LYS A 29 -9.47 2.25 1.54
N ILE A 30 -9.75 2.13 0.26
CA ILE A 30 -9.12 1.15 -0.63
C ILE A 30 -8.33 1.96 -1.65
N HIS A 31 -7.01 1.87 -1.60
CA HIS A 31 -6.13 2.46 -2.59
C HIS A 31 -5.76 1.40 -3.62
N ILE A 32 -6.06 1.65 -4.88
CA ILE A 32 -5.55 0.88 -6.01
C ILE A 32 -4.43 1.71 -6.64
N ASP A 33 -3.20 1.28 -6.42
CA ASP A 33 -2.00 1.98 -6.86
C ASP A 33 -1.43 1.29 -8.10
N GLN A 34 -1.38 2.02 -9.20
CA GLN A 34 -0.63 1.62 -10.39
C GLN A 34 0.77 2.23 -10.35
N VAL A 35 1.80 1.42 -10.12
CA VAL A 35 3.19 1.89 -9.98
C VAL A 35 3.97 1.62 -11.27
N LYS A 36 4.55 2.68 -11.85
CA LYS A 36 5.37 2.58 -13.05
C LYS A 36 6.72 1.94 -12.72
N GLY A 37 7.13 0.93 -13.51
CA GLY A 37 8.43 0.26 -13.37
C GLY A 37 8.41 -1.07 -12.61
N LEU A 38 7.32 -1.40 -11.93
CA LEU A 38 7.11 -2.71 -11.29
C LEU A 38 6.32 -3.63 -12.25
N GLU A 39 6.73 -4.91 -12.33
CA GLU A 39 6.12 -5.90 -13.25
C GLU A 39 4.67 -6.21 -12.85
N SER A 40 4.44 -6.39 -11.55
CA SER A 40 3.11 -6.26 -10.95
C SER A 40 2.79 -4.77 -10.87
N SER A 41 2.13 -4.24 -11.89
CA SER A 41 1.87 -2.80 -11.98
C SER A 41 0.75 -2.34 -11.06
N ILE A 42 -0.11 -3.23 -10.57
CA ILE A 42 -1.27 -2.90 -9.72
C ILE A 42 -1.04 -3.43 -8.30
N PHE A 43 -1.20 -2.53 -7.33
CA PHE A 43 -1.15 -2.82 -5.90
C PHE A 43 -2.45 -2.37 -5.24
N ILE A 44 -2.85 -3.05 -4.17
CA ILE A 44 -4.03 -2.70 -3.38
C ILE A 44 -3.58 -2.51 -1.94
N GLU A 45 -3.93 -1.36 -1.37
CA GLU A 45 -3.68 -1.02 0.04
C GLU A 45 -5.03 -0.73 0.70
N LEU A 46 -5.28 -1.37 1.84
CA LEU A 46 -6.51 -1.23 2.62
C LEU A 46 -6.18 -0.50 3.93
N GLU A 47 -6.85 0.61 4.18
CA GLU A 47 -6.76 1.36 5.43
C GLU A 47 -8.13 1.37 6.11
N VAL A 48 -8.20 0.78 7.29
CA VAL A 48 -9.40 0.80 8.14
C VAL A 48 -9.18 1.83 9.25
N ILE A 49 -9.97 2.89 9.23
CA ILE A 49 -9.99 3.89 10.29
C ILE A 49 -10.82 3.31 11.44
N LEU A 50 -10.16 3.10 12.57
CA LEU A 50 -10.83 2.67 13.80
C LEU A 50 -11.69 3.82 14.35
N GLN A 51 -12.90 3.50 14.78
CA GLN A 51 -13.71 4.38 15.61
C GLN A 51 -13.25 4.31 17.07
N ASP A 52 -13.63 5.29 17.89
CA ASP A 52 -13.19 5.42 19.30
C ASP A 52 -13.49 4.18 20.16
N ASN A 53 -14.49 3.39 19.78
CA ASN A 53 -14.90 2.17 20.47
C ASN A 53 -14.33 0.88 19.86
N GLN A 54 -13.49 0.98 18.82
CA GLN A 54 -12.96 -0.18 18.11
C GLN A 54 -11.52 -0.49 18.53
N THR A 55 -11.22 -1.78 18.67
CA THR A 55 -9.86 -2.26 18.92
C THR A 55 -9.10 -2.48 17.60
N ALA A 56 -7.78 -2.52 17.67
CA ALA A 56 -6.94 -2.86 16.52
C ALA A 56 -7.27 -4.25 15.94
N GLU A 57 -7.63 -5.20 16.80
CA GLU A 57 -8.06 -6.56 16.39
C GLU A 57 -9.35 -6.52 15.56
N GLN A 58 -10.31 -5.69 15.95
CA GLN A 58 -11.54 -5.49 15.17
C GLN A 58 -11.23 -4.85 13.81
N GLY A 59 -10.35 -3.86 13.76
CA GLY A 59 -9.88 -3.29 12.49
C GLY A 59 -9.19 -4.31 11.59
N GLN A 60 -8.39 -5.21 12.18
CA GLN A 60 -7.73 -6.28 11.44
C GLN A 60 -8.72 -7.30 10.87
N LEU A 61 -9.78 -7.64 11.61
CA LEU A 61 -10.86 -8.49 11.12
C LEU A 61 -11.60 -7.84 9.93
N ILE A 62 -11.91 -6.55 10.02
CA ILE A 62 -12.53 -5.79 8.92
C ILE A 62 -11.63 -5.80 7.68
N ALA A 63 -10.32 -5.55 7.85
CA ALA A 63 -9.37 -5.58 6.75
C ALA A 63 -9.27 -6.98 6.10
N LYS A 64 -9.28 -8.05 6.90
CA LYS A 64 -9.27 -9.43 6.40
C LYS A 64 -10.54 -9.78 5.64
N ASP A 65 -11.71 -9.39 6.15
CA ASP A 65 -12.99 -9.61 5.47
C ASP A 65 -13.02 -8.89 4.12
N LEU A 66 -12.55 -7.63 4.06
CA LEU A 66 -12.42 -6.88 2.82
C LEU A 66 -11.45 -7.53 1.81
N CYS A 67 -10.29 -8.02 2.27
CA CYS A 67 -9.39 -8.79 1.40
C CYS A 67 -10.12 -9.98 0.77
N GLN A 68 -10.89 -10.72 1.57
CA GLN A 68 -11.65 -11.87 1.10
C GLN A 68 -12.75 -11.46 0.10
N GLN A 69 -13.48 -10.38 0.36
CA GLN A 69 -14.53 -9.86 -0.53
C GLN A 69 -13.98 -9.40 -1.89
N ILE A 70 -12.77 -8.83 -1.91
CA ILE A 70 -12.10 -8.36 -3.14
C ILE A 70 -11.36 -9.53 -3.85
N GLY A 71 -11.27 -10.71 -3.21
CA GLY A 71 -10.60 -11.89 -3.76
C GLY A 71 -9.07 -11.83 -3.64
N ILE A 72 -8.53 -11.01 -2.75
CA ILE A 72 -7.10 -10.94 -2.46
C ILE A 72 -6.74 -12.12 -1.57
N GLN A 73 -5.89 -13.01 -2.09
CA GLN A 73 -5.40 -14.14 -1.29
C GLN A 73 -4.33 -13.67 -0.30
N GLU A 74 -4.26 -14.32 0.87
CA GLU A 74 -3.27 -13.97 1.91
C GLU A 74 -1.82 -14.11 1.43
N ASN A 75 -1.56 -14.98 0.45
CA ASN A 75 -0.25 -15.16 -0.19
C ASN A 75 0.16 -13.98 -1.10
N ASN A 76 -0.77 -13.09 -1.48
CA ASN A 76 -0.51 -11.88 -2.26
C ASN A 76 -0.27 -10.66 -1.36
N LEU A 77 -0.26 -10.82 -0.04
CA LEU A 77 0.00 -9.73 0.90
C LEU A 77 1.48 -9.36 0.88
N ILE A 78 1.77 -8.16 0.38
CA ILE A 78 3.12 -7.60 0.37
C ILE A 78 3.26 -6.67 1.58
N LYS A 79 4.31 -6.90 2.39
CA LYS A 79 4.61 -6.07 3.57
C LYS A 79 5.63 -4.96 3.31
N SER A 80 6.25 -4.94 2.13
CA SER A 80 7.32 -4.01 1.77
C SER A 80 6.79 -2.74 1.11
N ALA A 81 7.49 -1.62 1.26
CA ALA A 81 7.13 -0.38 0.58
C ALA A 81 7.49 -0.46 -0.92
N TYR A 82 6.79 0.33 -1.76
CA TYR A 82 7.05 0.34 -3.21
C TYR A 82 8.49 0.67 -3.59
N ILE A 83 9.15 1.54 -2.81
CA ILE A 83 10.55 1.91 -3.03
C ILE A 83 11.49 0.72 -2.80
N ASP A 84 11.19 -0.14 -1.82
CA ASP A 84 12.01 -1.33 -1.54
C ASP A 84 11.88 -2.34 -2.68
N LEU A 85 10.67 -2.54 -3.20
CA LEU A 85 10.42 -3.39 -4.38
C LEU A 85 11.16 -2.87 -5.62
N LEU A 86 11.17 -1.55 -5.82
CA LEU A 86 11.88 -0.91 -6.92
C LEU A 86 13.41 -1.04 -6.78
N LEU A 87 13.94 -0.88 -5.57
CA LEU A 87 15.36 -1.02 -5.27
C LEU A 87 15.83 -2.47 -5.40
N GLU A 88 15.03 -3.44 -4.97
CA GLU A 88 15.31 -4.87 -5.14
C GLU A 88 15.41 -5.22 -6.64
N LYS A 89 14.43 -4.79 -7.44
CA LYS A 89 14.46 -4.97 -8.90
C LYS A 89 15.69 -4.33 -9.56
N ASN A 90 16.05 -3.11 -9.18
CA ASN A 90 17.24 -2.44 -9.72
C ASN A 90 18.54 -3.13 -9.30
N SER A 91 18.56 -3.81 -8.15
CA SER A 91 19.72 -4.56 -7.68
C SER A 91 19.87 -5.90 -8.41
N THR A 92 18.79 -6.50 -8.91
CA THR A 92 18.83 -7.77 -9.68
C THR A 92 19.18 -7.56 -11.16
N MET A 93 19.07 -6.34 -11.69
CA MET A 93 19.38 -6.01 -13.10
C MET A 93 20.82 -5.50 -13.33
N ASN A 94 21.69 -5.54 -12.31
CA ASN A 94 23.12 -5.21 -12.42
C ASN A 94 24.01 -6.45 -12.35
#